data_AF-A0A5R2MUJ4-F1
#
_entry.id   AF-A0A5R2MUJ4-F1
#
_cell.length_a   1.000
_cell.length_b   1.000
_cell.length_c   1.000
_cell.angle_alpha   90.00
_cell.angle_beta   90.00
_cell.angle_gamma   90.00
#
_symmetry.space_group_name_H-M   'P 1'
#
loop_
_entity.id
_entity.type
_entity.pdbx_description
1 polymer ?
#
loop_
_entity_poly.entity_id
_entity_poly.type
_entity_poly.pdbx_seq_one_letter_code
_entity_poly.pdbx_strand_id
1 'polypeptide(L)'
;MQRVTFDLDVLRSFVTGMELGSFAKAADRLGRSTSAVSAQLKKLEEQAATPIFRKVGRGLALTEAGETMLGYARRLLDLNDEAA
;
A
#
# COMPACT_ATOMS: atom_id res chain seq x y z
N MET A 1 -20.01 7.52 -9.13
CA MET A 1 -18.70 7.02 -8.67
C MET A 1 -18.61 5.54 -9.01
N GLN A 2 -17.62 5.14 -9.80
CA GLN A 2 -17.38 3.74 -10.10
C GLN A 2 -16.98 3.03 -8.79
N ARG A 3 -17.54 1.84 -8.51
CA ARG A 3 -17.13 1.07 -7.32
C ARG A 3 -15.74 0.50 -7.59
N VAL A 4 -14.73 1.01 -6.89
CA VAL A 4 -13.37 0.48 -6.91
C VAL A 4 -13.25 -0.60 -5.86
N THR A 5 -12.71 -1.76 -6.25
CA THR A 5 -12.34 -2.83 -5.32
C THR A 5 -10.83 -2.87 -5.17
N PHE A 6 -10.35 -2.58 -3.97
CA PHE A 6 -8.93 -2.69 -3.65
C PHE A 6 -8.55 -4.14 -3.37
N ASP A 7 -7.33 -4.48 -3.78
CA ASP A 7 -6.75 -5.81 -3.61
C ASP A 7 -6.07 -5.88 -2.23
N LEU A 8 -6.54 -6.78 -1.36
CA LEU A 8 -6.03 -6.88 0.02
C LEU A 8 -4.54 -7.24 0.06
N ASP A 9 -4.03 -7.96 -0.95
CA ASP A 9 -2.60 -8.25 -1.05
C ASP A 9 -1.77 -7.00 -1.34
N VAL A 10 -2.33 -6.09 -2.14
CA VAL A 10 -1.73 -4.79 -2.43
C VAL A 10 -1.75 -3.92 -1.16
N LEU A 11 -2.88 -3.89 -0.45
CA LEU A 11 -3.01 -3.15 0.81
C LEU A 11 -2.03 -3.69 1.86
N ARG A 12 -1.85 -5.02 1.95
CA ARG A 12 -0.89 -5.64 2.89
C ARG A 12 0.55 -5.24 2.58
N SER A 13 0.94 -5.23 1.30
CA SER A 13 2.25 -4.72 0.86
C SER A 13 2.44 -3.24 1.19
N PHE A 14 1.39 -2.43 0.99
CA PHE A 14 1.40 -1.01 1.28
C PHE A 14 1.61 -0.73 2.78
N VAL A 15 0.76 -1.31 3.63
CA VAL A 15 0.83 -1.14 5.09
C VAL A 15 2.16 -1.64 5.64
N THR A 16 2.60 -2.83 5.23
CA THR A 16 3.89 -3.40 5.68
C THR A 16 5.07 -2.51 5.26
N GLY A 17 5.05 -1.97 4.04
CA GLY A 17 6.10 -1.06 3.58
C GLY A 17 6.18 0.24 4.38
N MET A 18 5.02 0.78 4.77
CA MET A 18 4.95 1.97 5.62
C MET A 18 5.42 1.70 7.05
N GLU A 19 5.08 0.55 7.63
CA GLU A 19 5.49 0.17 8.98
C GLU A 19 7.00 -0.09 9.08
N LEU A 20 7.58 -0.70 8.06
CA LEU A 20 9.02 -0.99 8.01
C LEU A 20 9.86 0.18 7.50
N GLY A 21 9.23 1.25 6.99
CA GLY A 21 9.88 2.36 6.30
C GLY A 21 10.66 1.96 5.05
N SER A 22 10.39 0.76 4.49
CA SER A 22 11.10 0.21 3.34
C SER A 22 10.28 -0.86 2.63
N PHE A 23 9.95 -0.61 1.36
CA PHE A 23 9.28 -1.58 0.51
C PHE A 23 10.15 -2.78 0.12
N ALA A 24 11.48 -2.64 0.21
CA ALA A 24 12.38 -3.79 0.06
C ALA A 24 12.22 -4.75 1.24
N LYS A 25 12.26 -4.24 2.48
CA LYS A 25 12.02 -5.06 3.67
C LYS A 25 10.61 -5.65 3.70
N ALA A 26 9.60 -4.93 3.21
CA ALA A 26 8.25 -5.45 3.09
C ALA A 26 8.15 -6.61 2.09
N ALA A 27 8.85 -6.51 0.94
CA ALA A 27 8.93 -7.59 -0.02
C ALA A 27 9.52 -8.86 0.62
N ASP A 28 10.65 -8.73 1.33
CA ASP A 28 11.27 -9.83 2.06
C ASP A 28 10.31 -10.43 3.11
N ARG A 29 9.66 -9.58 3.91
CA ARG A 29 8.71 -10.00 4.97
C ARG A 29 7.50 -10.75 4.42
N LEU A 30 7.03 -10.37 3.25
CA LEU A 30 5.84 -10.93 2.59
C LEU A 30 6.18 -12.07 1.61
N GLY A 31 7.46 -12.45 1.48
CA GLY A 31 7.89 -13.49 0.54
C GLY A 31 7.66 -13.10 -0.94
N ARG A 32 7.80 -11.81 -1.26
CA ARG A 32 7.58 -11.24 -2.60
C ARG A 32 8.88 -10.63 -3.13
N SER A 33 8.97 -10.49 -4.45
CA SER A 33 10.05 -9.69 -5.04
C SER A 33 9.78 -8.19 -4.85
N THR A 34 10.84 -7.39 -4.79
CA THR A 34 10.74 -5.92 -4.72
C THR A 34 10.00 -5.33 -5.93
N SER A 35 10.18 -5.92 -7.12
CA SER A 35 9.44 -5.54 -8.34
C SER A 35 7.95 -5.82 -8.24
N ALA A 36 7.55 -6.94 -7.62
CA ALA A 36 6.15 -7.27 -7.39
C ALA A 36 5.50 -6.25 -6.43
N VAL A 37 6.18 -5.90 -5.34
CA VAL A 37 5.70 -4.88 -4.41
C VAL A 37 5.59 -3.52 -5.11
N SER A 38 6.58 -3.10 -5.91
CA SER A 38 6.47 -1.85 -6.69
C SER A 38 5.29 -1.85 -7.67
N ALA A 39 5.03 -2.96 -8.36
CA ALA A 39 3.88 -3.09 -9.26
C ALA A 39 2.55 -3.00 -8.50
N GLN A 40 2.47 -3.60 -7.31
CA GLN A 40 1.30 -3.51 -6.44
C GLN A 40 1.03 -2.08 -5.99
N LEU A 41 2.06 -1.33 -5.58
CA LEU A 41 1.89 0.08 -5.18
C LEU A 41 1.44 0.96 -6.35
N LYS A 42 1.97 0.70 -7.56
CA LYS A 42 1.51 1.40 -8.76
C LYS A 42 0.03 1.11 -9.04
N LYS A 43 -0.38 -0.16 -8.94
CA LYS A 43 -1.79 -0.57 -9.06
C LYS A 43 -2.68 0.13 -8.03
N LEU A 44 -2.20 0.32 -6.80
CA LEU A 44 -2.93 1.07 -5.76
C LEU A 44 -3.19 2.50 -6.18
N GLU A 45 -2.18 3.21 -6.70
CA GLU A 45 -2.34 4.59 -7.19
C GLU A 45 -3.29 4.68 -8.39
N GLU A 46 -3.22 3.72 -9.31
CA GLU A 46 -4.13 3.62 -10.45
C GLU A 46 -5.59 3.40 -9.99
N GLN A 47 -5.80 2.49 -9.03
CA GLN A 47 -7.13 2.23 -8.46
C GLN A 47 -7.67 3.43 -7.66
N ALA A 48 -6.81 4.12 -6.93
CA ALA A 48 -7.18 5.30 -6.15
C ALA A 48 -7.43 6.53 -7.02
N ALA A 49 -6.99 6.51 -8.29
CA ALA A 49 -7.02 7.64 -9.23
C ALA A 49 -6.39 8.92 -8.65
N THR A 50 -5.49 8.78 -7.67
CA THR A 50 -4.81 9.88 -6.99
C THR A 50 -3.42 9.43 -6.54
N PRO A 51 -2.40 10.31 -6.56
CA PRO A 51 -1.09 9.98 -6.03
C PRO A 51 -1.15 9.66 -4.53
N ILE A 52 -0.69 8.47 -4.16
CA ILE A 52 -0.57 8.01 -2.77
C ILE A 52 0.83 8.38 -2.25
N PHE A 53 1.81 8.41 -3.13
CA PHE A 53 3.20 8.70 -2.80
C PHE A 53 3.69 9.99 -3.43
N ARG A 54 4.63 10.64 -2.75
CA ARG A 54 5.40 11.77 -3.24
C ARG A 54 6.90 11.52 -3.02
N LYS A 55 7.73 12.00 -3.94
CA LYS A 55 9.17 11.96 -3.78
C LYS A 55 9.61 13.06 -2.82
N VAL A 56 10.44 12.70 -1.84
CA VAL A 56 11.05 13.66 -0.90
C VAL A 56 12.56 13.39 -0.85
N GLY A 57 13.32 14.22 -1.54
CA GLY A 57 14.75 14.02 -1.73
C GLY A 57 15.06 12.69 -2.40
N ARG A 58 15.77 11.80 -1.70
CA ARG A 58 16.07 10.43 -2.16
C ARG A 58 15.04 9.38 -1.71
N GLY A 59 14.04 9.79 -0.92
CA GLY A 59 13.05 8.91 -0.32
C GLY A 59 11.65 9.06 -0.92
N LEU A 60 10.75 8.23 -0.38
CA LEU A 60 9.33 8.24 -0.67
C LEU A 60 8.58 8.66 0.61
N ALA A 61 7.57 9.50 0.49
CA ALA A 61 6.67 9.87 1.59
C ALA A 61 5.22 9.80 1.11
N LEU A 62 4.27 9.71 2.04
CA LEU A 62 2.85 9.75 1.71
C LEU A 62 2.41 11.17 1.36
N THR A 63 1.43 11.23 0.45
CA THR A 63 0.56 12.40 0.28
C THR A 63 -0.53 12.38 1.34
N GLU A 64 -1.34 13.44 1.45
CA GLU A 64 -2.53 13.45 2.32
C GLU A 64 -3.53 12.35 1.96
N ALA A 65 -3.72 12.11 0.66
CA ALA A 65 -4.51 10.98 0.17
C ALA A 65 -3.89 9.63 0.56
N GLY A 66 -2.56 9.54 0.57
CA GLY A 66 -1.84 8.35 1.01
C GLY A 66 -1.96 8.07 2.50
N GLU A 67 -1.92 9.10 3.35
CA GLU A 67 -2.17 8.97 4.79
C GLU A 67 -3.61 8.48 5.05
N THR A 68 -4.57 9.05 4.32
CA THR A 68 -5.98 8.62 4.38
C THR A 68 -6.13 7.16 3.93
N MET A 69 -5.49 6.79 2.81
CA MET A 69 -5.46 5.41 2.31
C MET A 69 -4.84 4.45 3.32
N LEU A 70 -3.76 4.84 4.01
CA LEU A 70 -3.12 4.01 5.03
C LEU A 70 -4.07 3.71 6.19
N GLY A 71 -4.84 4.71 6.63
CA GLY A 71 -5.87 4.52 7.65
C GLY A 71 -6.96 3.53 7.22
N TYR A 72 -7.47 3.64 5.99
CA TYR A 72 -8.46 2.69 5.48
C TYR A 72 -7.88 1.30 5.22
N ALA A 73 -6.67 1.21 4.68
CA ALA A 73 -6.00 -0.05 4.38
C ALA A 73 -5.81 -0.90 5.64
N ARG A 74 -5.38 -0.29 6.74
CA ARG A 74 -5.28 -0.96 8.05
C ARG A 74 -6.61 -1.55 8.49
N ARG A 75 -7.67 -0.74 8.52
CA ARG A 75 -9.02 -1.19 8.93
C ARG A 75 -9.56 -2.32 8.05
N LEU A 76 -9.32 -2.26 6.74
CA LEU A 76 -9.75 -3.31 5.81
C LEU A 76 -8.99 -4.62 6.04
N LEU A 77 -7.69 -4.55 6.34
CA LEU A 77 -6.89 -5.71 6.68
C LEU A 77 -7.29 -6.29 8.04
N ASP A 78 -7.54 -5.45 9.04
CA ASP A 78 -8.00 -5.88 10.37
C ASP A 78 -9.32 -6.68 10.23
N LEU A 79 -10.30 -6.12 9.51
CA LEU A 79 -11.57 -6.81 9.24
C LEU A 79 -11.39 -8.11 8.46
N ASN A 80 -10.47 -8.15 7.49
CA ASN A 80 -10.17 -9.37 6.76
C ASN A 80 -9.55 -10.43 7.67
N ASP A 81 -8.61 -10.02 8.52
CA ASP A 81 -7.87 -10.92 9.42
C ASP A 81 -8.77 -11.44 10.55
N GLU A 82 -9.78 -10.68 10.97
CA GLU A 82 -10.85 -11.16 11.87
C GLU A 82 -11.81 -12.18 11.20
N ALA A 83 -12.00 -12.09 9.88
CA ALA A 83 -12.93 -12.95 9.15
C ALA A 83 -12.30 -14.29 8.70
N ALA A 84 -10.98 -14.40 8.70
CA ALA A 84 -10.21 -15.57 8.26
C ALA A 84 -10.15 -16.67 9.33
#